data_AF-A0AAD4L452-F1
#
_entry.id   AF-A0AAD4L452-F1
#
_cell.length_a   1.000
_cell.length_b   1.000
_cell.length_c   1.000
_cell.angle_alpha   90.00
_cell.angle_beta   90.00
_cell.angle_gamma   90.00
#
_symmetry.space_group_name_H-M   'P 1'
#
loop_
_entity.id
_entity.type
_entity.pdbx_description
1 polymer ?
#
loop_
_entity_poly.entity_id
_entity_poly.type
_entity_poly.pdbx_seq_one_letter_code
_entity_poly.pdbx_strand_id
1 'polypeptide(L)'
;MYTSALVIQTGDAFVFFTLSPVFFPEAARADLAISPAGRFFTRCTGTVLFPFVLLGYLLRHHHIRRTEVGRALGACFTLYHAGCLAMYSWSRLVEGEYGLEWAFAPVVGVHTAWAVWGLYGLLAA
;
A
#
# COMPACT_ATOMS: atom_id res chain seq x y z
N MET A 1 1.16 4.32 16.86
CA MET A 1 0.61 3.50 15.77
C MET A 1 0.04 4.35 14.63
N TYR A 2 -0.97 5.19 14.86
CA TYR A 2 -1.57 6.02 13.80
C TYR A 2 -0.62 7.08 13.21
N THR A 3 0.18 7.75 14.04
CA THR A 3 1.16 8.75 13.56
C THR A 3 2.29 8.12 12.76
N SER A 4 2.82 6.98 13.20
CA SER A 4 3.86 6.24 12.46
C SER A 4 3.33 5.69 11.14
N ALA A 5 2.08 5.20 11.12
CA ALA A 5 1.40 4.78 9.89
C ALA A 5 1.20 5.96 8.93
N LEU A 6 0.79 7.14 9.43
CA LEU A 6 0.65 8.35 8.63
C LEU A 6 1.97 8.76 7.98
N VAL A 7 3.07 8.77 8.74
CA VAL A 7 4.39 9.17 8.23
C VAL A 7 4.90 8.20 7.17
N ILE A 8 4.85 6.88 7.44
CA ILE A 8 5.32 5.85 6.51
C ILE A 8 4.52 5.90 5.20
N GLN A 9 3.20 5.92 5.30
CA GLN A 9 2.32 5.87 4.13
C GLN A 9 2.30 7.18 3.33
N THR A 10 2.54 8.32 3.98
CA THR A 10 2.76 9.60 3.28
C THR A 10 4.09 9.56 2.52
N GLY A 11 5.12 8.93 3.10
CA GLY A 11 6.37 8.62 2.41
C GLY A 11 6.16 7.75 1.18
N ASP A 12 5.40 6.66 1.30
CA ASP A 12 5.07 5.79 0.17
C ASP A 12 4.31 6.54 -0.93
N ALA A 13 3.29 7.32 -0.57
CA ALA A 13 2.56 8.16 -1.52
C ALA A 13 3.49 9.13 -2.25
N PHE A 14 4.40 9.79 -1.53
CA PHE A 14 5.40 10.68 -2.12
C PHE A 14 6.34 9.93 -3.08
N VAL A 15 6.82 8.75 -2.68
CA VAL A 15 7.70 7.89 -3.50
C VAL A 15 7.00 7.47 -4.80
N PHE A 16 5.71 7.10 -4.75
CA PHE A 16 4.93 6.78 -5.94
C PHE A 16 4.66 8.01 -6.82
N PHE A 17 4.28 9.15 -6.24
CA PHE A 17 4.04 10.37 -7.02
C PHE A 17 5.28 10.89 -7.73
N THR A 18 6.44 10.78 -7.08
CA THR A 18 7.70 11.33 -7.59
C THR A 18 8.54 10.31 -8.34
N LEU A 19 8.17 9.02 -8.29
CA LEU A 19 9.01 7.91 -8.77
C LEU A 19 10.45 8.08 -8.24
N SER A 20 10.58 8.18 -6.92
CA SER A 20 11.83 8.57 -6.26
C SER A 20 13.04 7.79 -6.79
N PRO A 21 14.14 8.46 -7.19
CA PRO A 21 15.35 7.80 -7.70
C PRO A 21 16.08 6.95 -6.65
N VAL A 22 15.78 7.16 -5.37
CA VAL A 22 16.35 6.38 -4.26
C VAL A 22 15.69 5.00 -4.17
N PHE A 23 14.38 4.94 -4.46
CA PHE A 23 13.58 3.73 -4.30
C PHE A 23 13.24 3.06 -5.63
N PHE A 24 13.37 3.75 -6.76
CA PHE A 24 13.22 3.19 -8.10
C PHE A 24 14.51 3.41 -8.90
N PRO A 25 15.22 2.33 -9.28
CA PRO A 25 16.38 2.41 -10.17
C PRO A 25 16.05 3.11 -11.49
N GLU A 26 17.05 3.71 -12.14
CA GLU A 26 16.91 4.42 -13.43
C GLU A 26 16.08 3.61 -14.46
N ALA A 27 16.37 2.32 -14.60
CA ALA A 27 15.68 1.42 -15.53
C ALA A 27 14.20 1.19 -15.15
N ALA A 28 13.90 1.03 -13.86
CA ALA A 28 12.54 0.90 -13.35
C ALA A 28 11.73 2.18 -13.55
N ARG A 29 12.37 3.34 -13.37
CA ARG A 29 11.77 4.65 -13.63
C ARG A 29 11.54 4.86 -15.10
N ALA A 30 12.45 4.41 -15.97
CA ALA A 30 12.25 4.44 -17.41
C ALA A 30 11.00 3.63 -17.79
N ASP A 31 10.87 2.38 -17.37
CA ASP A 31 9.71 1.55 -17.70
C ASP A 31 8.38 2.10 -17.13
N LEU A 32 8.38 2.55 -15.87
CA LEU A 32 7.20 3.14 -15.22
C LEU A 32 6.84 4.54 -15.75
N ALA A 33 7.82 5.30 -16.24
CA ALA A 33 7.61 6.64 -16.81
C ALA A 33 7.32 6.61 -18.31
N ILE A 34 7.74 5.57 -19.04
CA ILE A 34 7.52 5.45 -20.49
C ILE A 34 6.06 5.13 -20.76
N SER A 35 5.45 4.16 -20.06
CA SER A 35 4.06 3.78 -20.35
C SER A 35 3.04 4.76 -19.72
N PRO A 36 2.12 5.35 -20.50
CA PRO A 36 1.05 6.21 -19.95
C PRO A 36 0.17 5.48 -18.93
N ALA A 37 -0.03 4.17 -19.10
CA ALA A 37 -0.76 3.32 -18.18
C ALA A 37 -0.06 3.17 -16.82
N GLY A 38 1.27 2.97 -16.81
CA GLY A 38 2.07 2.88 -15.59
C GLY A 38 2.05 4.19 -14.79
N ARG A 39 2.16 5.33 -15.48
CA ARG A 39 2.02 6.66 -14.87
C ARG A 39 0.63 6.89 -14.30
N PHE A 40 -0.43 6.54 -15.05
CA PHE A 40 -1.81 6.66 -14.59
C PHE A 40 -2.04 5.80 -13.35
N PHE A 41 -1.66 4.53 -13.39
CA PHE A 41 -1.82 3.60 -12.27
C PHE A 41 -1.07 4.04 -11.02
N THR A 42 0.18 4.48 -11.18
CA THR A 42 1.01 4.96 -10.07
C THR A 42 0.43 6.22 -9.43
N ARG A 43 -0.03 7.18 -10.24
CA ARG A 43 -0.67 8.41 -9.76
C ARG A 43 -2.02 8.13 -9.11
N CYS A 44 -2.84 7.25 -9.69
CA CYS A 44 -4.09 6.81 -9.09
C CYS A 44 -3.84 6.15 -7.73
N THR A 45 -2.84 5.28 -7.64
CA THR A 45 -2.46 4.62 -6.38
C THR A 45 -2.05 5.64 -5.33
N GLY A 46 -1.14 6.59 -5.65
CA GLY A 46 -0.76 7.66 -4.73
C GLY A 46 -1.93 8.57 -4.31
N THR A 47 -2.84 8.87 -5.25
CA THR A 47 -4.00 9.74 -5.03
C THR A 47 -5.06 9.10 -4.13
N VAL A 48 -5.18 7.77 -4.16
CA VAL A 48 -6.15 7.04 -3.33
C VAL A 48 -5.56 6.69 -1.96
N LEU A 49 -4.25 6.45 -1.90
CA LEU A 49 -3.55 6.08 -0.66
C LEU A 49 -3.53 7.23 0.35
N PHE A 50 -3.18 8.45 -0.08
CA PHE A 50 -3.05 9.58 0.85
C PHE A 50 -4.36 9.94 1.59
N PRO A 51 -5.52 10.08 0.91
CA PRO A 51 -6.80 10.32 1.59
C PRO A 51 -7.17 9.21 2.58
N PHE A 52 -6.93 7.95 2.23
CA PHE A 52 -7.20 6.83 3.12
C PHE A 52 -6.36 6.89 4.41
N VAL A 53 -5.08 7.23 4.27
CA VAL A 53 -4.15 7.36 5.40
C VAL A 53 -4.51 8.58 6.26
N LEU A 54 -4.86 9.70 5.63
CA LEU A 54 -5.34 10.90 6.32
C LEU A 54 -6.63 10.60 7.09
N LEU A 55 -7.58 9.89 6.49
CA LEU A 55 -8.81 9.44 7.16
C LEU A 55 -8.51 8.55 8.37
N GLY A 56 -7.59 7.60 8.23
CA GLY A 56 -7.14 6.76 9.36
C GLY A 56 -6.53 7.57 10.50
N TYR A 57 -5.78 8.64 10.19
CA TYR A 57 -5.25 9.54 11.21
C TYR A 57 -6.32 10.42 11.85
N LEU A 58 -7.21 11.04 11.05
CA LEU A 58 -8.28 11.90 11.57
C LEU A 58 -9.23 11.10 12.47
N LEU A 59 -9.53 9.87 12.09
CA LEU A 59 -10.42 8.95 12.80
C LEU A 59 -9.69 8.07 13.83
N ARG A 60 -8.43 8.39 14.18
CA ARG A 60 -7.62 7.60 15.13
C ARG A 60 -8.22 7.39 16.52
N HIS A 61 -9.20 8.21 16.89
CA HIS A 61 -9.94 8.10 18.15
C HIS A 61 -11.02 6.98 18.09
N HIS A 62 -11.44 6.58 16.89
CA HIS A 62 -12.28 5.42 16.64
C HIS A 62 -11.42 4.16 16.58
N HIS A 63 -11.16 3.59 17.75
CA HIS A 63 -10.33 2.39 17.86
C HIS A 63 -10.98 1.20 17.14
N ILE A 64 -10.19 0.45 16.37
CA ILE A 64 -10.63 -0.70 15.56
C ILE A 64 -11.45 -1.73 16.34
N ARG A 65 -11.20 -1.86 17.64
CA ARG A 65 -11.91 -2.81 18.53
C ARG A 65 -13.16 -2.26 19.20
N ARG A 66 -13.36 -0.94 19.21
CA ARG A 66 -14.37 -0.30 20.07
C ARG A 66 -15.51 0.35 19.32
N THR A 67 -15.33 0.63 18.02
CA THR A 67 -16.32 1.37 17.25
C THR A 67 -16.52 0.73 15.88
N GLU A 68 -17.74 0.83 15.35
CA GLU A 68 -18.06 0.36 13.99
C GLU A 68 -17.22 1.08 12.94
N VAL A 69 -17.01 2.40 13.11
CA VAL A 69 -16.14 3.21 12.24
C VAL A 69 -14.71 2.66 12.24
N GLY A 70 -14.17 2.33 13.42
CA GLY A 70 -12.82 1.76 13.54
C GLY A 70 -12.71 0.40 12.87
N ARG A 71 -13.72 -0.47 13.04
CA ARG A 71 -13.78 -1.79 12.38
C ARG A 71 -13.84 -1.66 10.87
N ALA A 72 -14.67 -0.76 10.33
CA ALA A 72 -14.78 -0.52 8.90
C ALA A 72 -13.45 -0.02 8.31
N LEU A 73 -12.81 0.96 8.97
CA LEU A 73 -11.49 1.45 8.55
C LEU A 73 -10.42 0.37 8.59
N GLY A 74 -10.41 -0.45 9.63
CA GLY A 74 -9.53 -1.61 9.77
C GLY A 74 -9.74 -2.68 8.71
N ALA A 75 -11.00 -2.95 8.35
CA ALA A 75 -11.36 -3.87 7.28
C ALA A 75 -10.87 -3.36 5.92
N CYS A 76 -11.10 -2.08 5.61
CA CYS A 76 -10.59 -1.46 4.38
C CYS A 76 -9.05 -1.54 4.31
N PHE A 77 -8.36 -1.25 5.42
CA PHE A 77 -6.90 -1.38 5.50
C PHE A 77 -6.44 -2.81 5.19
N THR A 78 -7.06 -3.79 5.87
CA THR A 78 -6.71 -5.21 5.73
C THR A 78 -6.97 -5.72 4.32
N LEU A 79 -8.14 -5.42 3.76
CA LEU A 79 -8.54 -5.82 2.41
C LEU A 79 -7.64 -5.19 1.35
N TYR A 80 -7.25 -3.92 1.51
CA TYR A 80 -6.34 -3.26 0.59
C TYR A 80 -4.99 -3.99 0.55
N HIS A 81 -4.37 -4.24 1.70
CA HIS A 81 -3.08 -4.92 1.74
C HIS A 81 -3.15 -6.38 1.28
N ALA A 82 -4.23 -7.11 1.62
CA ALA A 82 -4.45 -8.46 1.11
C ALA A 82 -4.67 -8.48 -0.41
N GLY A 83 -5.43 -7.53 -0.95
CA GLY A 83 -5.66 -7.37 -2.38
C GLY A 83 -4.36 -7.04 -3.15
N CYS A 84 -3.53 -6.14 -2.60
CA CYS A 84 -2.21 -5.84 -3.16
C CYS A 84 -1.32 -7.09 -3.17
N LEU A 85 -1.27 -7.84 -2.05
CA LEU A 85 -0.52 -9.09 -1.97
C LEU A 85 -0.97 -10.10 -3.03
N ALA A 86 -2.29 -10.29 -3.18
CA ALA A 86 -2.86 -11.20 -4.18
C ALA A 86 -2.51 -10.75 -5.61
N MET A 87 -2.69 -9.46 -5.92
CA MET A 87 -2.40 -8.90 -7.24
C MET A 87 -0.91 -9.02 -7.61
N TYR A 88 0.00 -8.64 -6.70
CA TYR A 88 1.44 -8.72 -6.96
C TYR A 88 1.93 -10.17 -7.06
N SER A 89 1.42 -11.07 -6.21
CA SER A 89 1.77 -12.49 -6.27
C SER A 89 1.23 -13.13 -7.54
N TRP A 90 0.00 -12.82 -7.95
CA TRP A 90 -0.60 -13.30 -9.20
C TRP A 90 0.18 -12.82 -10.42
N SER A 91 0.43 -11.52 -10.51
CA SER A 91 1.19 -10.91 -11.62
C SER A 91 2.57 -11.56 -11.77
N ARG A 92 3.24 -11.92 -10.67
CA ARG A 92 4.52 -12.63 -10.75
C ARG A 92 4.40 -14.12 -11.07
N LEU A 93 3.51 -14.84 -10.39
CA LEU A 93 3.46 -16.30 -10.45
C LEU A 93 2.74 -16.84 -11.69
N VAL A 94 1.82 -16.07 -12.26
CA VAL A 94 0.98 -16.50 -13.38
C VAL A 94 1.37 -15.78 -14.66
N GLU A 95 1.44 -14.45 -14.63
CA GLU A 95 1.73 -13.66 -15.83
C GLU A 95 3.23 -13.46 -16.07
N GLY A 96 4.08 -13.67 -15.06
CA GLY A 96 5.52 -13.36 -15.14
C GLY A 96 5.82 -11.87 -15.33
N GLU A 97 4.82 -11.01 -15.16
CA GLU A 97 4.84 -9.58 -15.55
C GLU A 97 5.43 -8.67 -14.48
N TYR A 98 5.79 -9.20 -13.30
CA TYR A 98 6.37 -8.38 -12.25
C TYR A 98 7.86 -8.08 -12.55
N GLY A 99 8.08 -7.01 -13.32
CA GLY A 99 9.40 -6.62 -13.86
C GLY A 99 10.41 -6.09 -12.84
N LEU A 100 10.05 -5.92 -11.56
CA LEU A 100 10.95 -5.47 -10.51
C LEU A 100 11.29 -6.62 -9.56
N GLU A 101 12.12 -7.57 -10.03
CA GLU A 101 12.50 -8.76 -9.25
C GLU A 101 13.07 -8.41 -7.87
N TRP A 102 13.93 -7.40 -7.81
CA TRP A 102 14.57 -6.93 -6.57
C TRP A 102 13.55 -6.30 -5.59
N ALA A 103 12.43 -5.80 -6.08
CA ALA A 103 11.40 -5.14 -5.27
C ALA A 103 10.30 -6.10 -4.80
N PHE A 104 10.18 -7.28 -5.43
CA PHE A 104 9.09 -8.21 -5.14
C PHE A 104 9.04 -8.66 -3.68
N ALA A 105 10.16 -9.14 -3.13
CA ALA A 105 10.20 -9.62 -1.75
C ALA A 105 9.92 -8.53 -0.70
N PRO A 106 10.51 -7.31 -0.81
CA PRO A 106 10.13 -6.19 0.05
C PRO A 106 8.65 -5.82 -0.04
N VAL A 107 8.10 -5.71 -1.26
CA VAL A 107 6.69 -5.32 -1.48
C VAL A 107 5.75 -6.35 -0.87
N VAL A 108 5.92 -7.63 -1.21
CA VAL A 108 5.14 -8.73 -0.64
C VAL A 108 5.25 -8.74 0.89
N GLY A 109 6.46 -8.64 1.43
CA GLY A 109 6.70 -8.64 2.87
C GLY A 109 5.97 -7.50 3.59
N VAL A 110 6.01 -6.29 3.04
CA VAL A 110 5.30 -5.13 3.60
C VAL A 110 3.79 -5.35 3.58
N HIS A 111 3.22 -5.74 2.44
CA HIS A 111 1.77 -5.98 2.35
C HIS A 111 1.31 -7.15 3.23
N THR A 112 2.08 -8.23 3.33
CA THR A 112 1.80 -9.34 4.25
C THR A 112 1.82 -8.87 5.70
N ALA A 113 2.85 -8.13 6.11
CA ALA A 113 2.95 -7.65 7.49
C ALA A 113 1.75 -6.77 7.88
N TRP A 114 1.36 -5.84 7.00
CA TRP A 114 0.22 -4.97 7.25
C TRP A 114 -1.13 -5.70 7.17
N ALA A 115 -1.30 -6.65 6.25
CA ALA A 115 -2.52 -7.47 6.19
C ALA A 115 -2.68 -8.31 7.46
N VAL A 116 -1.62 -8.97 7.92
CA VAL A 116 -1.61 -9.74 9.17
C VAL A 116 -1.87 -8.84 10.37
N TRP A 117 -1.26 -7.66 10.42
CA TRP A 117 -1.47 -6.71 11.51
C TRP A 117 -2.92 -6.20 11.56
N GLY A 118 -3.49 -5.85 10.41
CA GLY A 118 -4.88 -5.43 10.28
C GLY A 118 -5.85 -6.53 10.69
N LEU A 119 -5.61 -7.75 10.21
CA LEU A 119 -6.40 -8.93 10.56
C LEU A 119 -6.32 -9.25 12.05
N TYR A 120 -5.12 -9.18 12.65
CA TYR A 120 -4.96 -9.31 14.10
C TYR A 120 -5.75 -8.23 14.85
N GLY A 121 -5.71 -6.98 14.37
CA GLY A 121 -6.50 -5.88 14.93
C GLY A 121 -8.01 -6.14 14.91
N LEU A 122 -8.52 -6.81 13.87
CA LEU A 122 -9.92 -7.16 13.68
C LEU A 122 -10.36 -8.42 14.45
N LEU A 123 -9.49 -9.44 14.53
CA LEU A 123 -9.81 -10.74 15.13
C LEU A 123 -9.53 -10.82 16.62
N ALA A 124 -8.52 -10.10 17.12
CA ALA A 124 -8.28 -9.97 18.55
C ALA A 124 -9.20 -8.91 19.22
N ALA A 125 -10.33 -8.59 18.56
CA ALA A 125 -11.35 -7.64 18.98
C ALA A 125 -12.50 -8.36 19.68
#